data_AF-A0A9X2C520-F1
#
_entry.id   AF-A0A9X2C520-F1
#
_cell.length_a   1.000
_cell.length_b   1.000
_cell.length_c   1.000
_cell.angle_alpha   90.00
_cell.angle_beta   90.00
_cell.angle_gamma   90.00
#
_symmetry.space_group_name_H-M   'P 1'
#
loop_
_entity.id
_entity.type
_entity.pdbx_description
1 polymer ?
#
loop_
_entity_poly.entity_id
_entity_poly.type
_entity_poly.pdbx_seq_one_letter_code
_entity_poly.pdbx_strand_id
1 'polypeptide(L)'
;MITHSVSQNECTSEFAGRPARDLQLYAAVCLEVYCKWKGFSHPSIDQLIKHLNDYPLNNELPAWERRGASLPLNGRGDEIPHDLVVLISPKSIDEFSAVVESVVEVGLVDMHGAATDLPFIFLNKVISILRCNNIDLPPSVGD
;
A
#
# COMPACT_ATOMS: atom_id res chain seq x y z
N MET A 1 12.39 -25.65 -29.09
CA MET A 1 13.08 -24.54 -28.42
C MET A 1 12.03 -23.65 -27.79
N ILE A 2 12.03 -23.66 -26.46
CA ILE A 2 11.48 -22.69 -25.50
C ILE A 2 10.02 -22.25 -25.69
N THR A 3 9.14 -22.98 -25.01
CA THR A 3 7.87 -22.46 -24.49
C THR A 3 8.16 -21.54 -23.30
N HIS A 4 8.15 -20.22 -23.49
CA HIS A 4 7.94 -19.28 -22.40
C HIS A 4 6.49 -18.84 -22.41
N SER A 5 5.64 -19.61 -21.72
CA SER A 5 4.41 -19.08 -21.16
C SER A 5 4.74 -18.75 -19.71
N VAL A 6 5.03 -17.47 -19.46
CA VAL A 6 5.11 -16.95 -18.09
C VAL A 6 3.73 -17.12 -17.50
N SER A 7 3.60 -17.98 -16.50
CA SER A 7 2.39 -18.20 -15.73
C SER A 7 1.93 -16.86 -15.12
N GLN A 8 0.97 -16.20 -15.76
CA GLN A 8 0.11 -15.23 -15.11
C GLN A 8 -0.80 -16.03 -14.16
N ASN A 9 -0.38 -16.24 -12.91
CA ASN A 9 -1.23 -16.51 -11.73
C ASN A 9 -0.49 -17.06 -10.49
N GLU A 10 0.84 -17.14 -10.47
CA GLU A 10 1.54 -17.56 -9.25
C GLU A 10 2.14 -16.37 -8.53
N CYS A 11 1.33 -15.67 -7.74
CA CYS A 11 1.89 -14.93 -6.62
C CYS A 11 0.82 -14.55 -5.61
N THR A 12 1.23 -14.70 -4.35
CA THR A 12 0.59 -14.30 -3.09
C THR A 12 -0.27 -15.34 -2.36
N SER A 13 -0.04 -16.64 -2.57
CA SER A 13 -0.50 -17.65 -1.59
C SER A 13 0.06 -17.39 -0.18
N GLU A 14 1.18 -16.70 -0.06
CA GLU A 14 1.85 -16.39 1.22
C GLU A 14 1.11 -15.39 2.12
N PHE A 15 0.22 -14.55 1.55
CA PHE A 15 -0.50 -13.51 2.29
C PHE A 15 -1.96 -13.90 2.58
N ALA A 16 -2.46 -14.97 1.95
CA ALA A 16 -3.81 -15.47 2.17
C ALA A 16 -4.00 -15.87 3.64
N GLY A 17 -5.07 -15.36 4.27
CA GLY A 17 -5.39 -15.65 5.68
C GLY A 17 -4.48 -14.98 6.71
N ARG A 18 -3.52 -14.13 6.31
CA ARG A 18 -2.77 -13.30 7.27
C ARG A 18 -3.67 -12.24 7.90
N PRO A 19 -3.44 -11.86 9.18
CA PRO A 19 -4.15 -10.74 9.80
C PRO A 19 -4.01 -9.44 9.01
N ALA A 20 -5.07 -8.62 8.99
CA ALA A 20 -5.06 -7.32 8.30
C ALA A 20 -3.87 -6.43 8.70
N ARG A 21 -3.41 -6.53 9.96
CA ARG A 21 -2.21 -5.86 10.43
C ARG A 21 -0.96 -6.25 9.65
N ASP A 22 -0.72 -7.55 9.46
CA ASP A 22 0.49 -8.01 8.76
C ASP A 22 0.45 -7.61 7.28
N LEU A 23 -0.75 -7.66 6.68
CA LEU A 23 -0.98 -7.14 5.34
C LEU A 23 -0.70 -5.65 5.26
N GLN A 24 -1.17 -4.86 6.23
CA GLN A 24 -0.97 -3.41 6.28
C GLN A 24 0.50 -3.03 6.42
N LEU A 25 1.23 -3.71 7.32
CA LEU A 25 2.66 -3.47 7.50
C LEU A 25 3.44 -3.77 6.23
N TYR A 26 3.14 -4.89 5.58
CA TYR A 26 3.77 -5.24 4.32
C TYR A 26 3.41 -4.24 3.21
N ALA A 27 2.15 -3.82 3.13
CA ALA A 27 1.70 -2.80 2.18
C ALA A 27 2.45 -1.47 2.38
N ALA A 28 2.69 -1.05 3.63
CA ALA A 28 3.47 0.15 3.95
C ALA A 28 4.91 0.07 3.41
N VAL A 29 5.56 -1.10 3.53
CA VAL A 29 6.88 -1.34 2.92
C VAL A 29 6.81 -1.32 1.39
N CYS A 30 5.75 -1.85 0.78
CA CYS A 30 5.57 -1.73 -0.67
C CYS A 30 5.45 -0.27 -1.14
N LEU A 31 4.76 0.60 -0.37
CA LEU A 31 4.70 2.02 -0.65
C LEU A 31 6.08 2.67 -0.58
N GLU A 32 6.85 2.36 0.46
CA GLU A 32 8.23 2.85 0.61
C GLU A 32 9.11 2.45 -0.57
N VAL A 33 9.07 1.18 -0.97
CA VAL A 33 9.83 0.65 -2.11
C VAL A 33 9.40 1.33 -3.42
N TYR A 34 8.09 1.48 -3.64
CA TYR A 34 7.56 2.17 -4.81
C TYR A 34 8.04 3.63 -4.89
N CYS A 35 7.88 4.38 -3.80
CA CYS A 35 8.30 5.79 -3.74
C CYS A 35 9.80 5.92 -3.94
N LYS A 36 10.62 5.07 -3.31
CA LYS A 36 12.07 5.06 -3.48
C LYS A 36 12.48 4.77 -4.92
N TRP A 37 11.86 3.79 -5.57
CA TRP A 37 12.15 3.45 -6.97
C TRP A 37 11.78 4.58 -7.93
N LYS A 38 10.64 5.25 -7.69
CA LYS A 38 10.19 6.41 -8.48
C LYS A 38 10.97 7.70 -8.18
N GLY A 39 11.80 7.71 -7.13
CA GLY A 39 12.51 8.90 -6.66
C GLY A 39 11.61 9.92 -5.96
N PHE A 40 10.44 9.50 -5.49
CA PHE A 40 9.52 10.35 -4.75
C PHE A 40 9.99 10.48 -3.29
N SER A 41 10.31 11.70 -2.88
CA SER A 41 10.69 12.02 -1.50
C SER A 41 9.91 13.26 -1.07
N HIS A 42 9.03 13.08 -0.07
CA HIS A 42 8.16 14.15 0.39
C HIS A 42 7.69 13.89 1.84
N PRO A 43 7.65 14.91 2.72
CA PRO A 43 7.24 14.73 4.11
C PRO A 43 5.85 14.11 4.29
N SER A 44 4.91 14.36 3.37
CA SER A 44 3.57 13.76 3.41
C SER A 44 3.59 12.25 3.15
N ILE A 45 4.51 11.77 2.30
CA ILE A 45 4.73 10.33 2.06
C ILE A 45 5.31 9.70 3.34
N ASP A 46 6.32 10.32 3.93
CA ASP A 46 6.96 9.82 5.15
C ASP A 46 5.97 9.72 6.33
N GLN A 47 5.12 10.74 6.48
CA GLN A 47 4.06 10.76 7.49
C GLN A 47 3.04 9.64 7.27
N LEU A 48 2.62 9.41 6.02
CA LEU A 48 1.72 8.31 5.69
C LEU A 48 2.35 6.95 5.99
N ILE A 49 3.57 6.69 5.49
CA ILE A 49 4.27 5.42 5.73
C ILE A 49 4.42 5.16 7.24
N LYS A 50 4.82 6.19 8.01
CA LYS A 50 4.91 6.08 9.46
C LYS A 50 3.55 5.71 10.08
N HIS A 51 2.49 6.38 9.68
CA HIS A 51 1.15 6.11 10.18
C HIS A 51 0.69 4.67 9.89
N LEU A 52 0.96 4.17 8.69
CA LEU A 52 0.61 2.79 8.29
C LEU A 52 1.44 1.75 9.06
N ASN A 53 2.71 2.03 9.34
CA ASN A 53 3.57 1.18 10.19
C ASN A 53 3.13 1.18 11.67
N ASP A 54 2.49 2.26 12.14
CA ASP A 54 1.93 2.38 13.48
C ASP A 54 0.53 1.71 13.61
N TYR A 55 0.19 0.75 12.74
CA TYR A 55 -1.09 0.03 12.81
C TYR A 55 -1.25 -0.69 14.17
N PRO A 56 -2.35 -0.42 14.90
CA PRO A 56 -2.45 -0.79 16.31
C PRO A 56 -2.64 -2.30 16.50
N LEU A 57 -2.17 -2.80 17.65
CA LEU A 57 -2.35 -4.20 18.09
C LEU A 57 -3.64 -4.41 18.90
N ASN A 58 -4.30 -3.33 19.33
CA ASN A 58 -5.37 -3.32 20.31
C ASN A 58 -6.51 -2.35 19.88
N ASN A 59 -7.39 -2.01 20.83
CA ASN A 59 -8.62 -1.23 20.61
C ASN A 59 -8.40 0.25 20.22
N GLU A 60 -7.20 0.63 19.77
CA GLU A 60 -6.85 1.98 19.34
C GLU A 60 -7.17 2.27 17.87
N LEU A 61 -7.78 1.32 17.15
CA LEU A 61 -8.17 1.45 15.75
C LEU A 61 -8.94 2.75 15.43
N PRO A 62 -9.97 3.18 16.19
CA PRO A 62 -10.66 4.44 15.88
C PRO A 62 -9.77 5.69 16.05
N ALA A 63 -8.82 5.65 16.99
CA ALA A 63 -7.87 6.75 17.18
C ALA A 63 -6.81 6.76 16.07
N TRP A 64 -6.35 5.58 15.65
CA TRP A 64 -5.46 5.42 14.50
C TRP A 64 -6.13 5.94 13.24
N GLU A 65 -7.35 5.48 12.92
CA GLU A 65 -8.11 5.92 11.75
C GLU A 65 -8.24 7.45 11.67
N ARG A 66 -8.62 8.08 12.79
CA ARG A 66 -8.76 9.54 12.86
C ARG A 66 -7.46 10.29 12.59
N ARG A 67 -6.33 9.77 13.09
CA ARG A 67 -5.01 10.34 12.79
C ARG A 67 -4.69 10.22 11.31
N GLY A 68 -4.96 9.06 10.71
CA GLY A 68 -4.76 8.81 9.28
C GLY A 68 -5.58 9.74 8.38
N ALA A 69 -6.86 9.93 8.71
CA ALA A 69 -7.74 10.84 7.98
C ALA A 69 -7.28 12.31 8.06
N SER A 70 -6.48 12.67 9.07
CA SER A 70 -5.97 14.04 9.26
C SER A 70 -4.63 14.29 8.55
N LEU A 71 -4.05 13.29 7.88
CA LEU A 71 -2.78 13.44 7.18
C LEU A 71 -2.94 14.25 5.89
N PRO A 72 -1.91 15.03 5.47
CA PRO A 72 -1.95 15.75 4.20
C PRO A 72 -2.08 14.83 2.98
N LEU A 73 -1.47 13.64 3.03
CA LEU A 73 -1.69 12.56 2.08
C LEU A 73 -2.33 11.40 2.85
N ASN A 74 -3.60 11.13 2.60
CA ASN A 74 -4.37 10.15 3.38
C ASN A 74 -4.95 8.99 2.57
N GLY A 75 -4.94 9.05 1.23
CA GLY A 75 -5.42 7.97 0.36
C GLY A 75 -6.91 7.69 0.43
N ARG A 76 -7.74 8.65 0.88
CA ARG A 76 -9.19 8.49 1.08
C ARG A 76 -10.03 9.28 0.06
N GLY A 77 -9.44 9.59 -1.10
CA GLY A 77 -10.08 10.40 -2.15
C GLY A 77 -9.88 11.91 -2.00
N ASP A 78 -9.19 12.36 -0.95
CA ASP A 78 -8.75 13.76 -0.84
C ASP A 78 -7.64 14.07 -1.86
N GLU A 79 -7.53 15.34 -2.25
CA GLU A 79 -6.51 15.79 -3.20
C GLU A 79 -5.09 15.53 -2.67
N ILE A 80 -4.21 15.04 -3.55
CA ILE A 80 -2.78 14.92 -3.25
C ILE A 80 -2.21 16.33 -3.02
N PRO A 81 -1.37 16.55 -1.98
CA PRO A 81 -0.75 17.84 -1.74
C PRO A 81 -0.09 18.42 -2.99
N HIS A 82 -0.34 19.70 -3.28
CA HIS A 82 0.10 20.32 -4.52
C HIS A 82 1.62 20.29 -4.72
N ASP A 83 2.38 20.50 -3.64
CA ASP A 83 3.84 20.40 -3.62
C ASP A 83 4.33 18.99 -3.95
N LEU A 84 3.62 17.96 -3.50
CA LEU A 84 3.87 16.57 -3.89
C LEU A 84 3.48 16.30 -5.37
N VAL A 85 2.36 16.85 -5.84
CA VAL A 85 1.94 16.72 -7.26
C VAL A 85 3.02 17.25 -8.20
N VAL A 86 3.69 18.34 -7.87
CA VAL A 86 4.79 18.92 -8.67
C VAL A 86 6.00 17.97 -8.78
N LEU A 87 6.22 17.09 -7.80
CA LEU A 87 7.29 16.08 -7.82
C LEU A 87 6.94 14.86 -8.68
N ILE A 88 5.66 14.63 -8.94
CA ILE A 88 5.17 13.45 -9.65
C ILE A 88 4.94 13.81 -11.12
N SER A 89 5.49 13.00 -12.03
CA SER A 89 5.19 13.15 -13.46
C SER A 89 3.68 13.06 -13.70
N PRO A 90 3.07 13.92 -14.55
CA PRO A 90 1.64 13.86 -14.85
C PRO A 90 1.15 12.48 -15.31
N LYS A 91 2.02 11.70 -15.95
CA LYS A 91 1.72 10.33 -16.42
C LYS A 91 1.67 9.29 -15.28
N SER A 92 2.13 9.64 -14.09
CA SER A 92 2.26 8.76 -12.93
C SER A 92 1.35 9.15 -11.77
N ILE A 93 0.61 10.26 -11.88
CA ILE A 93 -0.30 10.74 -10.82
C ILE A 93 -1.39 9.71 -10.52
N ASP A 94 -2.07 9.19 -11.56
CA ASP A 94 -3.15 8.22 -11.38
C ASP A 94 -2.62 6.91 -10.77
N GLU A 95 -1.45 6.45 -11.21
CA GLU A 95 -0.79 5.27 -10.65
C GLU A 95 -0.40 5.50 -9.18
N PHE A 96 0.17 6.66 -8.85
CA PHE A 96 0.53 7.01 -7.48
C PHE A 96 -0.70 7.07 -6.58
N SER A 97 -1.80 7.68 -7.03
CA SER A 97 -3.07 7.70 -6.29
C SER A 97 -3.58 6.28 -6.05
N ALA A 98 -3.60 5.45 -7.09
CA ALA A 98 -4.06 4.07 -7.00
C ALA A 98 -3.21 3.22 -6.04
N VAL A 99 -1.88 3.42 -6.02
CA VAL A 99 -1.00 2.80 -5.01
C VAL A 99 -1.43 3.28 -3.64
N VAL A 100 -1.38 4.58 -3.37
CA VAL A 100 -1.65 5.21 -2.06
C VAL A 100 -3.01 4.78 -1.49
N GLU A 101 -4.08 4.87 -2.28
CA GLU A 101 -5.41 4.41 -1.91
C GLU A 101 -5.41 2.94 -1.54
N SER A 102 -4.80 2.09 -2.39
CA SER A 102 -4.76 0.65 -2.13
C SER A 102 -4.00 0.33 -0.85
N VAL A 103 -2.88 1.00 -0.54
CA VAL A 103 -2.12 0.74 0.70
C VAL A 103 -2.91 1.09 1.95
N VAL A 104 -3.71 2.16 1.88
CA VAL A 104 -4.53 2.65 2.98
C VAL A 104 -5.74 1.75 3.19
N GLU A 105 -6.38 1.30 2.12
CA GLU A 105 -7.55 0.42 2.19
C GLU A 105 -7.23 -0.96 2.79
N VAL A 106 -6.00 -1.46 2.68
CA VAL A 106 -5.58 -2.73 3.30
C VAL A 106 -5.91 -2.75 4.81
N GLY A 107 -5.65 -1.66 5.53
CA GLY A 107 -5.89 -1.57 6.97
C GLY A 107 -7.27 -1.05 7.35
N LEU A 108 -8.03 -0.48 6.42
CA LEU A 108 -9.34 0.14 6.69
C LEU A 108 -10.52 -0.74 6.38
N VAL A 109 -10.50 -1.44 5.25
CA VAL A 109 -11.71 -2.04 4.67
C VAL A 109 -12.42 -3.02 5.63
N ASP A 110 -11.64 -3.70 6.48
CA ASP A 110 -12.12 -4.66 7.47
C ASP A 110 -11.85 -4.24 8.92
N MET A 111 -11.47 -2.97 9.17
CA MET A 111 -11.01 -2.49 10.48
C MET A 111 -12.02 -2.68 11.62
N HIS A 112 -13.31 -2.80 11.31
CA HIS A 112 -14.39 -2.99 12.29
C HIS A 112 -14.77 -4.46 12.51
N GLY A 113 -13.87 -5.40 12.18
CA GLY A 113 -14.02 -6.82 12.47
C GLY A 113 -14.76 -7.62 11.39
N ALA A 114 -14.90 -7.04 10.20
CA ALA A 114 -15.23 -7.84 9.04
C ALA A 114 -14.06 -8.80 8.75
N ALA A 115 -14.37 -9.97 8.19
CA ALA A 115 -13.39 -10.99 7.85
C ALA A 115 -13.54 -11.36 6.37
N THR A 116 -13.21 -10.40 5.51
CA THR A 116 -13.30 -10.54 4.06
C THR A 116 -11.91 -10.72 3.45
N ASP A 117 -11.87 -11.01 2.15
CA ASP A 117 -10.62 -11.05 1.39
C ASP A 117 -10.20 -9.66 0.87
N LEU A 118 -10.92 -8.58 1.22
CA LEU A 118 -10.68 -7.25 0.68
C LEU A 118 -9.28 -6.69 1.02
N PRO A 119 -8.75 -6.82 2.27
CA PRO A 119 -7.38 -6.40 2.57
C PRO A 119 -6.35 -7.04 1.64
N PHE A 120 -6.52 -8.34 1.37
CA PHE A 120 -5.65 -9.10 0.47
C PHE A 120 -5.81 -8.66 -0.99
N ILE A 121 -7.03 -8.38 -1.44
CA ILE A 121 -7.29 -7.85 -2.80
C ILE A 121 -6.59 -6.51 -3.00
N PHE A 122 -6.65 -5.59 -2.03
CA PHE A 122 -5.95 -4.31 -2.12
C PHE A 122 -4.43 -4.49 -2.12
N LEU A 123 -3.90 -5.37 -1.28
CA LEU A 123 -2.48 -5.68 -1.30
C LEU A 123 -2.02 -6.23 -2.67
N ASN A 124 -2.82 -7.12 -3.29
CA ASN A 124 -2.53 -7.65 -4.62
C ASN A 124 -2.53 -6.58 -5.71
N LYS A 125 -3.36 -5.53 -5.57
CA LYS A 125 -3.32 -4.37 -6.49
C LYS A 125 -1.99 -3.65 -6.38
N VAL A 126 -1.52 -3.35 -5.16
CA VAL A 126 -0.21 -2.73 -4.91
C VAL A 126 0.91 -3.58 -5.52
N ILE A 127 0.94 -4.88 -5.18
CA ILE A 127 1.94 -5.83 -5.69
C ILE A 127 1.94 -5.90 -7.23
N SER A 128 0.77 -5.88 -7.85
CA SER A 128 0.64 -5.88 -9.32
C SER A 128 1.23 -4.61 -9.93
N ILE A 129 0.99 -3.44 -9.32
CA ILE A 129 1.58 -2.18 -9.78
C ILE A 129 3.10 -2.20 -9.68
N LEU A 130 3.66 -2.68 -8.56
CA LEU A 130 5.11 -2.83 -8.39
C LEU A 130 5.69 -3.72 -9.49
N ARG A 131 5.08 -4.89 -9.74
CA ARG A 131 5.52 -5.80 -10.80
C ARG A 131 5.42 -5.21 -12.20
N CYS A 132 4.34 -4.51 -12.52
CA CYS A 132 4.18 -3.83 -13.81
C CYS A 132 5.27 -2.77 -14.05
N ASN A 133 5.81 -2.19 -12.97
CA ASN A 133 6.92 -1.25 -13.01
C ASN A 133 8.31 -1.93 -12.94
N ASN A 134 8.37 -3.26 -12.92
CA ASN A 134 9.60 -4.05 -12.70
C ASN A 134 10.31 -3.68 -11.38
N ILE A 135 9.52 -3.42 -10.34
CA ILE A 135 10.00 -3.15 -8.99
C ILE A 135 10.00 -4.47 -8.22
N ASP A 136 11.15 -4.83 -7.66
CA ASP A 136 11.27 -6.01 -6.80
C ASP A 136 10.39 -5.86 -5.57
N LEU A 137 9.71 -6.95 -5.20
CA LEU A 137 8.90 -6.95 -3.99
C LEU A 137 9.80 -6.99 -2.75
N PRO A 138 9.44 -6.26 -1.67
CA PRO A 138 10.11 -6.42 -0.40
C PRO A 138 9.94 -7.86 0.13
N PRO A 139 10.84 -8.35 0.99
CA PRO A 139 10.66 -9.63 1.64
C PRO A 139 9.39 -9.61 2.50
N SER A 140 8.57 -10.66 2.44
CA SER A 140 7.46 -10.81 3.36
C SER A 140 8.03 -11.12 4.75
N VAL A 141 7.66 -10.33 5.76
CA VAL A 141 8.17 -10.55 7.12
C VAL A 141 7.66 -11.93 7.60
N GLY A 142 8.59 -12.84 7.92
CA GLY A 142 8.28 -14.19 8.41
C GLY A 142 9.18 -15.35 7.94
N ASP A 143 10.44 -15.10 7.55
CA ASP A 143 11.48 -16.15 7.49
C ASP A 143 12.13 -16.36 8.87
#